data_AF-A0ABD2LZ79-F1
#
_entry.id   AF-A0ABD2LZ79-F1
#
_cell.length_a   1.000
_cell.length_b   1.000
_cell.length_c   1.000
_cell.angle_alpha   90.00
_cell.angle_beta   90.00
_cell.angle_gamma   90.00
#
_symmetry.space_group_name_H-M   'P 1'
#
loop_
_entity.id
_entity.type
_entity.pdbx_description
1 polymer ?
#
loop_
_entity_poly.entity_id
_entity_poly.type
_entity_poly.pdbx_seq_one_letter_code
_entity_poly.pdbx_strand_id
1 'polypeptide(L)'
;MSRLCGRIAKLVAAFAFKNFLVTSSLWPFPFRPWYRWASQFACALNLAEILSLILLSSVSSTEDHFLHALCFSGFTFFAHFYMFVSIWLFDFSGRRRSSKLGELSFQYKVLCCAGSVLSLLFVLYFYYRHNRFCEPGVYTLFALSEYSLILFNILFHSTLYYDFHSRALTLNTAALSSAAGYDLLPLYSEKRT
;
A
#
# COMPACT_ATOMS: atom_id res chain seq x y z
N MET A 1 -22.44 -9.23 -5.29
CA MET A 1 -22.05 -8.94 -3.89
C MET A 1 -20.55 -9.18 -3.61
N SER A 2 -19.91 -10.23 -4.14
CA SER A 2 -18.48 -10.52 -3.91
C SER A 2 -17.50 -9.45 -4.40
N ARG A 3 -17.74 -8.88 -5.59
CA ARG A 3 -16.87 -7.81 -6.16
C ARG A 3 -16.97 -6.48 -5.41
N LEU A 4 -18.09 -6.20 -4.73
CA LEU A 4 -18.27 -4.99 -3.93
C LEU A 4 -17.57 -5.11 -2.56
N CYS A 5 -17.67 -6.29 -1.94
CA CYS A 5 -16.98 -6.62 -0.69
C CYS A 5 -15.45 -6.46 -0.81
N GLY A 6 -14.87 -6.93 -1.93
CA GLY A 6 -13.44 -6.75 -2.20
C GLY A 6 -13.01 -5.29 -2.39
N ARG A 7 -13.87 -4.42 -2.93
CA ARG A 7 -13.58 -2.99 -3.09
C ARG A 7 -13.61 -2.26 -1.74
N ILE A 8 -14.57 -2.58 -0.89
CA ILE A 8 -14.67 -2.02 0.46
C ILE A 8 -13.49 -2.45 1.33
N ALA A 9 -13.07 -3.72 1.25
CA ALA A 9 -11.93 -4.23 2.00
C ALA A 9 -10.61 -3.49 1.67
N LYS A 10 -10.40 -3.13 0.40
CA LYS A 10 -9.21 -2.36 -0.04
C LYS A 10 -9.23 -0.93 0.49
N LEU A 11 -10.39 -0.28 0.49
CA LEU A 11 -10.55 1.07 1.07
C LEU A 11 -10.31 1.03 2.58
N VAL A 12 -10.87 0.05 3.29
CA VAL A 12 -10.65 -0.13 4.72
C VAL A 12 -9.18 -0.37 5.03
N ALA A 13 -8.47 -1.19 4.23
CA ALA A 13 -7.03 -1.41 4.39
C ALA A 13 -6.20 -0.13 4.19
N ALA A 14 -6.52 0.69 3.19
CA ALA A 14 -5.86 1.97 2.93
C ALA A 14 -6.05 2.96 4.09
N PHE A 15 -7.28 3.10 4.58
CA PHE A 15 -7.59 3.96 5.73
C PHE A 15 -7.01 3.42 7.04
N ALA A 16 -7.03 2.10 7.24
CA ALA A 16 -6.41 1.46 8.40
C ALA A 16 -4.90 1.68 8.41
N PHE A 17 -4.22 1.55 7.27
CA PHE A 17 -2.78 1.80 7.19
C PHE A 17 -2.43 3.27 7.44
N LYS A 18 -3.20 4.21 6.88
CA LYS A 18 -3.07 5.64 7.20
C LYS A 18 -3.23 5.90 8.70
N ASN A 19 -4.32 5.41 9.30
CA ASN A 19 -4.61 5.59 10.72
C ASN A 19 -3.55 4.95 11.61
N PHE A 20 -3.04 3.78 11.21
CA PHE A 20 -1.94 3.10 11.88
C PHE A 20 -0.67 3.94 11.83
N LEU A 21 -0.26 4.41 10.65
CA LEU A 21 0.93 5.25 10.51
C LEU A 21 0.85 6.52 11.34
N VAL A 22 -0.30 7.22 11.35
CA VAL A 22 -0.50 8.47 12.11
C VAL A 22 -0.53 8.26 13.62
N THR A 23 -1.08 7.16 14.11
CA THR A 23 -1.20 6.88 15.57
C THR A 23 0.07 6.28 16.17
N SER A 24 0.90 5.61 15.36
CA SER A 24 2.09 4.89 15.83
C SER A 24 3.41 5.66 15.77
N SER A 25 3.39 6.94 15.42
CA SER A 25 4.60 7.77 15.36
C SER A 25 5.19 8.01 16.75
N LEU A 26 6.45 7.60 16.95
CA LEU A 26 7.18 7.72 18.22
C LEU A 26 8.00 9.03 18.34
N TRP A 27 7.98 9.90 17.33
CA TRP A 27 8.85 11.08 17.23
C TRP A 27 8.21 12.38 17.74
N PRO A 28 9.01 13.37 18.19
CA PRO A 28 8.53 14.57 18.88
C PRO A 28 7.72 15.53 18.00
N PHE A 29 7.00 16.42 18.67
CA PHE A 29 5.95 17.31 18.14
C PHE A 29 6.25 18.15 16.87
N PRO A 30 7.47 18.65 16.56
CA PRO A 30 7.64 19.56 15.42
C PRO A 30 7.44 18.89 14.05
N PHE A 31 7.69 17.58 13.92
CA PHE A 31 7.57 16.87 12.63
C PHE A 31 6.18 16.25 12.40
N ARG A 32 5.29 16.35 13.38
CA ARG A 32 3.94 15.76 13.37
C ARG A 32 3.03 16.25 12.22
N PRO A 33 2.98 17.55 11.85
CA PRO A 33 2.14 17.99 10.73
C PRO A 33 2.67 17.48 9.38
N TRP A 34 3.97 17.56 9.13
CA TRP A 34 4.59 17.05 7.90
C TRP A 34 4.33 15.56 7.70
N TYR A 35 4.50 14.77 8.77
CA TYR A 35 4.23 13.34 8.76
C TYR A 35 2.76 13.01 8.48
N ARG A 36 1.81 13.82 8.97
CA ARG A 36 0.38 13.69 8.64
C ARG A 36 0.11 13.97 7.17
N TRP A 37 0.69 15.02 6.59
CA TRP A 37 0.58 15.32 5.16
C TRP A 37 1.15 14.19 4.30
N ALA A 38 2.34 13.69 4.62
CA ALA A 38 2.95 12.56 3.93
C ALA A 38 2.10 11.28 4.03
N SER A 39 1.45 11.03 5.17
CA SER A 39 0.52 9.90 5.34
C SER A 39 -0.78 10.07 4.54
N GLN A 40 -1.34 11.29 4.48
CA GLN A 40 -2.48 11.60 3.61
C GLN A 40 -2.12 11.41 2.13
N PHE A 41 -0.93 11.85 1.75
CA PHE A 41 -0.41 11.69 0.41
C PHE A 41 -0.22 10.20 0.05
N ALA A 42 0.37 9.40 0.93
CA ALA A 42 0.46 7.95 0.76
C ALA A 42 -0.92 7.29 0.59
N CYS A 43 -1.93 7.74 1.34
CA CYS A 43 -3.31 7.27 1.19
C CYS A 43 -3.90 7.62 -0.18
N ALA A 44 -3.63 8.82 -0.68
CA ALA A 44 -4.08 9.24 -2.01
C ALA A 44 -3.41 8.42 -3.12
N LEU A 45 -2.11 8.12 -2.99
CA LEU A 45 -1.38 7.25 -3.93
C LEU A 45 -1.95 5.84 -3.95
N ASN A 46 -2.22 5.25 -2.78
CA ASN A 46 -2.83 3.92 -2.69
C ASN A 46 -4.24 3.90 -3.32
N LEU A 47 -5.02 4.96 -3.12
CA LEU A 47 -6.33 5.07 -3.76
C LEU A 47 -6.19 5.18 -5.28
N ALA A 48 -5.27 6.01 -5.77
CA ALA A 48 -5.00 6.15 -7.20
C ALA A 48 -4.52 4.82 -7.83
N GLU A 49 -3.63 4.09 -7.15
CA GLU A 49 -3.19 2.75 -7.53
C GLU A 49 -4.38 1.78 -7.67
N ILE A 50 -5.26 1.71 -6.66
CA ILE A 50 -6.44 0.85 -6.68
C ILE A 50 -7.39 1.24 -7.81
N LEU A 51 -7.59 2.54 -8.06
CA LEU A 51 -8.42 3.04 -9.15
C LEU A 51 -7.84 2.64 -10.52
N SER A 52 -6.53 2.80 -10.72
CA SER A 52 -5.84 2.36 -11.93
C SER A 52 -5.95 0.85 -12.14
N LEU A 53 -5.85 0.04 -11.08
CA LEU A 53 -6.08 -1.40 -11.16
C LEU A 53 -7.51 -1.77 -11.55
N ILE A 54 -8.50 -1.06 -11.00
CA ILE A 54 -9.91 -1.28 -11.35
C ILE A 54 -10.11 -0.96 -12.83
N LEU A 55 -9.56 0.16 -13.30
CA LEU A 55 -9.68 0.56 -14.70
C LEU A 55 -8.97 -0.43 -15.64
N LEU A 56 -7.76 -0.85 -15.28
CA LEU A 56 -7.00 -1.87 -16.01
C LEU A 56 -7.76 -3.20 -16.11
N SER A 57 -8.50 -3.59 -15.07
CA SER A 57 -9.36 -4.79 -15.08
C SER A 57 -10.67 -4.63 -15.86
N SER A 58 -11.07 -3.40 -16.17
CA SER A 58 -12.30 -3.10 -16.92
C SER A 58 -12.06 -2.95 -18.43
N VAL A 59 -10.82 -2.69 -18.84
CA VAL A 59 -10.44 -2.47 -20.24
C VAL A 59 -9.56 -3.62 -20.71
N SER A 60 -10.06 -4.38 -21.69
CA SER A 60 -9.24 -5.43 -22.32
C SER A 60 -8.16 -4.81 -23.20
N SER A 61 -6.96 -5.40 -23.21
CA SER A 61 -5.87 -4.98 -24.09
C SER A 61 -6.19 -5.12 -25.58
N THR A 62 -7.17 -5.96 -25.93
CA THR A 62 -7.66 -6.18 -27.29
C THR A 62 -8.68 -5.13 -27.76
N GLU A 63 -9.35 -4.46 -26.82
CA GLU A 63 -10.40 -3.47 -27.14
C GLU A 63 -9.80 -2.07 -27.29
N ASP A 64 -8.92 -1.68 -26.36
CA ASP A 64 -8.23 -0.40 -26.43
C ASP A 64 -6.82 -0.52 -25.83
N HIS A 65 -5.85 -0.78 -26.70
CA HIS A 65 -4.45 -0.91 -26.33
C HIS A 65 -3.87 0.38 -25.71
N PHE A 66 -4.31 1.55 -26.19
CA PHE A 66 -3.82 2.83 -25.67
C PHE A 66 -4.31 3.04 -24.23
N LEU A 67 -5.60 2.82 -23.99
CA LEU A 67 -6.18 2.96 -22.66
C LEU A 67 -5.61 1.91 -21.69
N HIS A 68 -5.42 0.66 -22.14
CA HIS A 68 -4.79 -0.38 -21.33
C HIS A 68 -3.37 0.01 -20.91
N ALA A 69 -2.54 0.48 -21.85
CA ALA A 69 -1.17 0.93 -21.58
C ALA A 69 -1.13 2.12 -20.62
N LEU A 70 -2.05 3.07 -20.77
CA LEU A 70 -2.19 4.22 -19.87
C LEU A 70 -2.56 3.79 -18.45
N CYS A 71 -3.51 2.85 -18.31
CA CYS A 71 -3.94 2.33 -17.01
C CYS A 71 -2.82 1.53 -16.32
N PHE A 72 -2.10 0.71 -17.09
CA PHE A 72 -0.97 -0.06 -16.59
C PHE A 72 0.18 0.85 -16.14
N SER A 73 0.49 1.88 -16.91
CA SER A 73 1.48 2.91 -16.56
C SER A 73 1.09 3.65 -15.29
N GLY A 74 -0.17 4.10 -15.19
CA GLY A 74 -0.70 4.75 -14.00
C GLY A 74 -0.64 3.86 -12.76
N PHE A 75 -1.10 2.60 -12.86
CA PHE A 75 -1.00 1.62 -11.78
C PHE A 75 0.45 1.48 -11.30
N THR A 76 1.37 1.25 -12.23
CA THR A 76 2.78 1.05 -11.93
C THR A 76 3.39 2.28 -11.23
N PHE A 77 3.11 3.47 -11.75
CA PHE A 77 3.62 4.72 -11.18
C PHE A 77 3.12 4.96 -9.75
N PHE A 78 1.81 4.88 -9.54
CA PHE A 78 1.21 5.10 -8.22
C PHE A 78 1.63 4.01 -7.21
N ALA A 79 1.71 2.74 -7.63
CA ALA A 79 2.18 1.64 -6.82
C ALA A 79 3.61 1.87 -6.32
N HIS A 80 4.55 2.20 -7.21
CA HIS A 80 5.94 2.43 -6.84
C HIS A 80 6.09 3.62 -5.91
N PHE A 81 5.41 4.73 -6.21
CA PHE A 81 5.49 5.91 -5.37
C PHE A 81 4.87 5.67 -3.98
N TYR A 82 3.77 4.91 -3.91
CA TYR A 82 3.22 4.45 -2.65
C TYR A 82 4.22 3.59 -1.86
N MET A 83 4.89 2.63 -2.50
CA MET A 83 5.91 1.79 -1.84
C MET A 83 7.04 2.63 -1.25
N PHE A 84 7.59 3.57 -2.01
CA PHE A 84 8.67 4.46 -1.54
C PHE A 84 8.23 5.31 -0.35
N VAL A 85 7.09 5.99 -0.46
CA VAL A 85 6.56 6.84 0.61
C VAL A 85 6.21 6.00 1.84
N SER A 86 5.68 4.79 1.66
CA SER A 86 5.33 3.87 2.75
C SER A 86 6.56 3.35 3.51
N ILE A 87 7.62 2.96 2.79
CA ILE A 87 8.90 2.56 3.41
C ILE A 87 9.52 3.75 4.15
N TRP A 88 9.53 4.93 3.53
CA TRP A 88 10.07 6.14 4.15
C TRP A 88 9.30 6.52 5.41
N LEU A 89 7.96 6.50 5.36
CA LEU A 89 7.10 6.73 6.54
C LEU A 89 7.35 5.69 7.63
N PHE A 90 7.55 4.42 7.26
CA PHE A 90 7.83 3.34 8.21
C PHE A 90 9.14 3.56 8.97
N ASP A 91 10.22 3.88 8.24
CA ASP A 91 11.54 4.15 8.83
C ASP A 91 11.52 5.43 9.67
N PHE A 92 10.93 6.50 9.12
CA PHE A 92 10.80 7.79 9.80
C PHE A 92 9.95 7.71 11.07
N SER A 93 8.96 6.82 11.13
CA SER A 93 8.13 6.59 12.33
C SER A 93 8.94 6.03 13.52
N GLY A 94 10.17 5.54 13.28
CA GLY A 94 11.03 4.94 14.29
C GLY A 94 10.64 3.50 14.67
N ARG A 95 9.59 2.96 14.05
CA ARG A 95 9.05 1.61 14.35
C ARG A 95 10.03 0.50 14.05
N ARG A 96 10.89 0.69 13.06
CA ARG A 96 12.01 -0.20 12.74
C ARG A 96 12.82 -0.56 13.99
N ARG A 97 13.10 0.42 14.85
CA ARG A 97 13.93 0.27 16.06
C ARG A 97 13.14 -0.17 17.29
N SER A 98 11.81 -0.25 17.20
CA SER A 98 10.95 -0.55 18.35
C SER A 98 10.83 -2.05 18.64
N SER A 99 11.03 -2.93 17.64
CA SER A 99 10.93 -4.39 17.84
C SER A 99 11.65 -5.16 16.72
N LYS A 100 12.08 -6.40 17.03
CA LYS A 100 12.67 -7.32 16.03
C LYS A 100 11.72 -7.62 14.86
N LEU A 101 10.41 -7.67 15.15
CA LEU A 101 9.37 -7.87 14.13
C LEU A 101 9.26 -6.65 13.19
N GLY A 102 9.46 -5.44 13.72
CA GLY A 102 9.50 -4.20 12.93
C GLY A 102 10.67 -4.16 11.94
N GLU A 103 11.85 -4.63 12.35
CA GLU A 103 13.01 -4.76 11.45
C GLU A 103 12.75 -5.77 10.33
N LEU A 104 12.19 -6.94 10.66
CA LEU A 104 11.84 -7.95 9.64
C LEU A 104 10.80 -7.41 8.66
N SER A 105 9.72 -6.78 9.14
CA SER A 105 8.71 -6.15 8.29
C SER A 105 9.31 -5.11 7.35
N PHE A 106 10.25 -4.30 7.85
CA PHE A 106 10.98 -3.33 7.03
C PHE A 106 11.81 -4.02 5.93
N GLN A 107 12.57 -5.06 6.27
CA GLN A 107 13.37 -5.80 5.29
C GLN A 107 12.50 -6.43 4.19
N TYR A 108 11.34 -7.01 4.55
CA TYR A 108 10.39 -7.54 3.57
C TYR A 108 9.82 -6.45 2.66
N LYS A 109 9.48 -5.27 3.20
CA LYS A 109 9.00 -4.13 2.39
C LYS A 109 10.06 -3.66 1.39
N VAL A 110 11.31 -3.53 1.82
CA VAL A 110 12.44 -3.15 0.96
C VAL A 110 12.68 -4.21 -0.12
N LEU A 111 12.65 -5.50 0.25
CA LEU A 111 12.81 -6.60 -0.70
C LEU A 111 11.70 -6.62 -1.75
N CYS A 112 10.43 -6.44 -1.35
CA CYS A 112 9.32 -6.38 -2.29
C CYS A 112 9.42 -5.16 -3.21
N CYS A 113 9.81 -4.00 -2.68
CA CYS A 113 10.02 -2.79 -3.48
C CYS A 113 11.17 -2.98 -4.49
N ALA A 114 12.30 -3.53 -4.07
CA ALA A 114 13.43 -3.82 -4.96
C ALA A 114 13.06 -4.83 -6.06
N GLY A 115 12.33 -5.90 -5.70
CA GLY A 115 11.79 -6.86 -6.66
C GLY A 115 10.84 -6.21 -7.67
N SER A 116 9.93 -5.35 -7.20
CA SER A 116 8.99 -4.62 -8.06
C SER A 116 9.70 -3.68 -9.05
N VAL A 117 10.70 -2.93 -8.57
CA VAL A 117 11.54 -2.06 -9.42
C VAL A 117 12.31 -2.88 -10.47
N LEU A 118 12.88 -4.01 -10.08
CA LEU A 118 13.58 -4.89 -11.01
C LEU A 118 12.63 -5.45 -12.08
N SER A 119 11.43 -5.88 -11.68
CA SER A 119 10.39 -6.30 -12.63
C SER A 119 9.98 -5.16 -13.55
N LEU A 120 9.87 -3.93 -13.07
CA LEU A 120 9.58 -2.76 -13.90
C LEU A 120 10.66 -2.53 -14.96
N LEU A 121 11.94 -2.65 -14.61
CA LEU A 121 13.03 -2.54 -15.57
C LEU A 121 12.93 -3.62 -16.66
N PHE A 122 12.59 -4.87 -16.29
CA PHE A 122 12.37 -5.94 -17.26
C PHE A 122 11.15 -5.70 -18.15
N VAL A 123 10.04 -5.20 -17.60
CA VAL A 123 8.85 -4.82 -18.37
C VAL A 123 9.22 -3.78 -19.44
N LEU A 124 9.91 -2.70 -19.05
CA LEU A 124 10.33 -1.66 -19.99
C LEU A 124 11.29 -2.19 -21.07
N TYR A 125 12.24 -3.04 -20.66
CA TYR A 125 13.21 -3.66 -21.57
C TYR A 125 12.53 -4.58 -22.59
N PHE A 126 11.71 -5.53 -22.15
CA PHE A 126 11.03 -6.47 -23.03
C PHE A 126 9.96 -5.79 -23.88
N TYR A 127 9.29 -4.75 -23.37
CA TYR A 127 8.38 -3.94 -24.18
C TYR A 127 9.10 -3.29 -25.37
N TYR A 128 10.23 -2.65 -25.11
CA TYR A 128 11.06 -2.05 -26.16
C TYR A 128 11.55 -3.11 -27.16
N ARG A 129 12.07 -4.25 -26.67
CA ARG A 129 12.59 -5.33 -27.50
C ARG A 129 11.51 -5.96 -28.37
N HIS A 130 10.34 -6.24 -27.80
CA HIS A 130 9.19 -6.81 -28.50
C HIS A 130 8.77 -5.91 -29.67
N ASN A 131 8.61 -4.61 -29.41
CA ASN A 131 8.14 -3.66 -30.42
C ASN A 131 9.17 -3.34 -31.50
N ARG A 132 10.47 -3.45 -31.20
CA ARG A 132 11.54 -3.10 -32.14
C ARG A 132 12.04 -4.28 -32.99
N PHE A 133 12.09 -5.48 -32.41
CA PHE A 133 12.76 -6.63 -33.05
C PHE A 133 11.82 -7.81 -33.35
N CYS A 134 10.58 -7.82 -32.82
CA CYS A 134 9.57 -8.85 -33.08
C CYS A 134 10.08 -10.30 -32.89
N GLU A 135 10.98 -10.51 -31.94
CA GLU A 135 11.58 -11.82 -31.67
C GLU A 135 10.57 -12.77 -31.00
N PRO A 136 10.54 -14.06 -31.41
CA PRO A 136 9.66 -15.04 -30.79
C PRO A 136 10.03 -15.24 -29.31
N GLY A 137 9.03 -15.33 -28.44
CA GLY A 137 9.19 -15.56 -26.99
C GLY A 137 9.42 -14.30 -26.14
N VAL A 138 9.78 -13.16 -26.73
CA VAL A 138 9.97 -11.89 -25.97
C VAL A 138 8.65 -11.40 -25.37
N TYR A 139 7.54 -11.61 -26.06
CA TYR A 139 6.21 -11.29 -25.52
C TYR A 139 5.89 -12.08 -24.24
N THR A 140 6.29 -13.35 -24.17
CA THR A 140 6.09 -14.18 -22.97
C THR A 140 6.93 -13.68 -21.81
N LEU A 141 8.17 -13.25 -22.06
CA LEU A 141 9.05 -12.67 -21.03
C LEU A 141 8.55 -11.30 -20.55
N PHE A 142 7.99 -10.50 -21.46
CA PHE A 142 7.28 -9.26 -21.12
C PHE A 142 6.12 -9.56 -20.16
N ALA A 143 5.21 -10.47 -20.53
CA ALA A 143 4.08 -10.84 -19.70
C ALA A 143 4.51 -11.42 -18.33
N LEU A 144 5.55 -12.26 -18.30
CA LEU A 144 6.12 -12.79 -17.05
C LEU A 144 6.63 -11.67 -16.12
N SER A 145 7.24 -10.65 -16.70
CA SER A 145 7.75 -9.48 -15.96
C SER A 145 6.61 -8.63 -15.41
N GLU A 146 5.52 -8.46 -16.17
CA GLU A 146 4.31 -7.79 -15.68
C GLU A 146 3.68 -8.55 -14.51
N TYR A 147 3.57 -9.88 -14.62
CA TYR A 147 3.07 -10.70 -13.52
C TYR A 147 3.95 -10.63 -12.27
N SER A 148 5.28 -10.59 -12.45
CA SER A 148 6.22 -10.43 -11.34
C SER A 148 6.06 -9.07 -10.65
N LEU A 149 5.87 -7.99 -11.42
CA LEU A 149 5.61 -6.65 -10.89
C LEU A 149 4.33 -6.63 -10.03
N ILE A 150 3.26 -7.24 -10.51
CA ILE A 150 1.98 -7.37 -9.78
C ILE A 150 2.16 -8.23 -8.52
N LEU A 151 2.90 -9.33 -8.62
CA LEU A 151 3.19 -10.21 -7.48
C LEU A 151 3.90 -9.45 -6.36
N PHE A 152 4.97 -8.71 -6.68
CA PHE A 152 5.69 -7.92 -5.68
C PHE A 152 4.84 -6.80 -5.09
N ASN A 153 3.91 -6.23 -5.87
CA ASN A 153 2.92 -5.29 -5.35
C ASN A 153 1.97 -5.94 -4.33
N ILE A 154 1.44 -7.12 -4.62
CA ILE A 154 0.59 -7.89 -3.70
C ILE A 154 1.37 -8.25 -2.42
N LEU A 155 2.61 -8.73 -2.57
CA LEU A 155 3.48 -9.06 -1.45
C LEU A 155 3.79 -7.83 -0.59
N PHE A 156 4.02 -6.66 -1.22
CA PHE A 156 4.22 -5.42 -0.49
C PHE A 156 2.99 -5.06 0.34
N HIS A 157 1.78 -5.12 -0.23
CA HIS A 157 0.55 -4.85 0.53
C HIS A 157 0.26 -5.93 1.58
N SER A 158 0.66 -7.18 1.37
CA SER A 158 0.51 -8.25 2.38
C SER A 158 1.40 -8.03 3.60
N THR A 159 2.51 -7.28 3.47
CA THR A 159 3.33 -6.88 4.64
C THR A 159 2.52 -6.11 5.70
N LEU A 160 1.42 -5.45 5.30
CA LEU A 160 0.51 -4.76 6.21
C LEU A 160 -0.18 -5.74 7.17
N TYR A 161 -0.50 -6.94 6.73
CA TYR A 161 -1.12 -7.96 7.57
C TYR A 161 -0.21 -8.33 8.75
N TYR A 162 1.09 -8.49 8.50
CA TYR A 162 2.08 -8.76 9.54
C TYR A 162 2.27 -7.56 10.48
N ASP A 163 2.15 -6.33 9.99
CA ASP A 163 2.20 -5.11 10.80
C ASP A 163 1.00 -5.02 11.78
N PHE A 164 -0.18 -5.50 11.38
CA PHE A 164 -1.40 -5.49 12.21
C PHE A 164 -1.51 -6.69 13.16
N HIS A 165 -0.91 -7.85 12.84
CA HIS A 165 -1.01 -9.05 13.69
C HIS A 165 -0.49 -8.82 15.12
N SER A 166 0.38 -7.84 15.34
CA SER A 166 0.92 -7.49 16.65
C SER A 166 0.07 -6.47 17.45
N ARG A 167 -1.11 -6.03 16.97
CA ARG A 167 -1.93 -5.02 17.64
C ARG A 167 -3.44 -5.31 17.48
N ALA A 168 -4.18 -5.32 18.58
CA ALA A 168 -5.64 -5.34 18.55
C ALA A 168 -6.16 -4.04 17.92
N LEU A 169 -6.92 -4.14 16.82
CA LEU A 169 -7.63 -3.01 16.24
C LEU A 169 -8.78 -2.62 17.17
N THR A 170 -8.57 -1.62 18.01
CA THR A 170 -9.67 -0.97 18.72
C THR A 170 -10.38 -0.04 17.74
N LEU A 171 -11.52 -0.48 17.21
CA LEU A 171 -12.44 0.39 16.49
C LEU A 171 -13.05 1.36 17.50
N ASN A 172 -12.36 2.46 17.77
CA ASN A 172 -12.96 3.53 18.54
C ASN A 172 -13.93 4.27 17.62
N THR A 173 -15.23 4.15 17.91
CA THR A 173 -16.33 4.84 17.21
C THR A 173 -16.33 6.35 17.47
N ALA A 174 -15.14 6.97 17.55
CA ALA A 174 -14.99 8.40 17.77
C ALA A 174 -15.57 9.25 16.62
N ALA A 175 -15.65 8.68 15.41
CA ALA A 175 -16.30 9.33 14.26
C ALA A 175 -17.84 9.27 14.30
N LEU A 176 -18.42 8.42 15.16
CA LEU A 176 -19.86 8.38 15.41
C LEU A 176 -20.22 9.07 16.74
N SER A 177 -19.29 9.10 17.71
CA SER A 177 -19.50 9.75 19.00
C SER A 177 -19.41 11.28 18.95
N SER A 178 -18.92 11.88 17.85
CA SER A 178 -19.09 13.33 17.63
C SER A 178 -20.53 13.72 17.27
N ALA A 179 -21.41 12.74 17.00
CA ALA A 179 -22.84 12.96 16.78
C ALA A 179 -23.71 12.56 18.00
N ALA A 180 -23.16 11.90 19.00
CA ALA A 180 -23.89 11.50 20.21
C ALA A 180 -23.02 11.82 21.43
N GLY A 181 -23.10 13.07 21.90
CA GLY A 181 -22.40 13.51 23.09
C GLY A 181 -22.95 12.81 24.33
N TYR A 182 -22.11 12.08 25.05
CA TYR A 182 -22.28 11.73 26.46
C TYR A 182 -20.92 11.52 27.13
N ASP A 183 -20.81 11.99 28.37
CA ASP A 183 -19.67 11.96 29.28
C ASP A 183 -19.08 10.56 29.52
N LEU A 184 -17.75 10.44 29.47
CA LEU A 184 -17.03 9.25 29.89
C LEU A 184 -16.73 9.29 31.39
N LEU A 185 -17.41 8.44 32.16
CA LEU A 185 -17.08 8.11 33.55
C LEU A 185 -15.69 7.44 33.68
N PRO A 186 -14.97 7.63 34.80
CA PRO A 186 -13.63 7.11 34.99
C PRO A 186 -13.66 5.63 35.44
N LEU A 187 -12.96 4.75 34.74
CA LEU A 187 -12.62 3.42 35.25
C LEU A 187 -11.25 3.49 35.94
N TYR A 188 -11.29 3.74 37.25
CA TYR A 188 -10.25 3.32 38.18
C TYR A 188 -10.93 2.64 39.38
N SER A 189 -10.66 1.35 39.55
CA SER A 189 -10.65 0.75 40.88
C SER A 189 -9.60 -0.36 40.91
N GLU A 190 -8.48 -0.02 41.52
CA GLU A 190 -7.58 -0.96 42.18
C GLU A 190 -8.34 -1.81 43.19
N LYS A 191 -8.05 -3.12 43.25
CA LYS A 191 -7.89 -3.75 44.56
C LYS A 191 -6.96 -4.95 44.54
N ARG A 192 -5.84 -4.71 45.20
CA ARG A 192 -4.91 -5.61 45.85
C ARG A 192 -5.63 -6.27 47.04
N THR A 193 -5.69 -7.60 47.06
CA THR A 193 -5.53 -8.53 48.21
C THR A 193 -5.78 -9.93 47.70
#